data_AF-A0A3N2KM14-F1
#
_entry.id   AF-A0A3N2KM14-F1
#
_cell.length_a   1.000
_cell.length_b   1.000
_cell.length_c   1.000
_cell.angle_alpha   90.00
_cell.angle_beta   90.00
_cell.angle_gamma   90.00
#
_symmetry.space_group_name_H-M   'P 1'
#
loop_
_entity.id
_entity.type
_entity.pdbx_description
1 polymer ?
#
loop_
_entity_poly.entity_id
_entity_poly.type
_entity_poly.pdbx_seq_one_letter_code
_entity_poly.pdbx_strand_id
1 'polypeptide(L)'
;MKPKAFCDLEGLQGVRKRKVDGYLIKEADKDFIKNILEKGGACVAADDNGSFNIWKTDAGILRGEAMRRLCVLESTQFSTYEEATEWADVWLGRIK
;
A
#
# COMPACT_ATOMS: atom_id res chain seq x y z
N MET A 1 19.15 9.07 1.87
CA MET A 1 18.04 9.93 2.32
C MET A 1 16.88 9.02 2.67
N LYS A 2 16.28 9.09 3.87
CA LYS A 2 15.06 8.32 4.15
C LYS A 2 13.92 8.93 3.33
N PRO A 3 13.09 8.14 2.62
CA PRO A 3 11.95 8.71 1.91
C PRO A 3 11.07 9.47 2.91
N LYS A 4 10.51 10.60 2.48
CA LYS A 4 9.58 11.38 3.30
C LYS A 4 8.18 10.77 3.13
N ALA A 5 7.46 10.61 4.24
CA ALA A 5 6.06 10.20 4.19
C ALA A 5 5.24 11.19 3.35
N PHE A 6 4.38 10.66 2.49
CA PHE A 6 3.46 11.40 1.64
C PHE A 6 2.17 11.75 2.39
N CYS A 7 1.64 10.82 3.17
CA CYS A 7 0.42 10.99 3.96
C CYS A 7 0.45 10.18 5.26
N ASP A 8 -0.48 10.48 6.17
CA ASP A 8 -0.80 9.63 7.33
C ASP A 8 -2.02 8.78 6.98
N LEU A 9 -1.90 7.46 7.10
CA LEU A 9 -3.03 6.54 7.02
C LEU A 9 -3.53 6.19 8.43
N GLU A 10 -4.85 6.22 8.62
CA GLU A 10 -5.50 5.81 9.87
C GLU A 10 -6.50 4.70 9.58
N GLY A 11 -6.75 3.82 10.58
CA GLY A 11 -7.78 2.79 10.48
C GLY A 11 -7.44 1.59 9.59
N LEU A 12 -6.17 1.40 9.21
CA LEU A 12 -5.74 0.23 8.44
C LEU A 12 -6.09 -1.07 9.18
N GLN A 13 -6.84 -1.94 8.52
CA GLN A 13 -7.29 -3.20 9.13
C GLN A 13 -6.09 -4.06 9.54
N GLY A 14 -6.11 -4.52 10.80
CA GLY A 14 -5.03 -5.34 11.38
C GLY A 14 -3.84 -4.54 11.92
N VAL A 15 -3.93 -3.21 11.99
CA VAL A 15 -2.91 -2.34 12.59
C VAL A 15 -3.51 -1.61 13.80
N ARG A 16 -2.89 -1.75 14.97
CA ARG A 16 -3.31 -1.05 16.21
C ARG A 16 -2.85 0.39 16.25
N LYS A 17 -1.75 0.71 15.56
CA LYS A 17 -1.20 2.07 15.50
C LYS A 17 -2.24 3.00 14.87
N ARG A 18 -2.47 4.16 15.50
CA ARG A 18 -3.43 5.15 14.98
C ARG A 18 -3.02 5.75 13.64
N LYS A 19 -1.72 5.93 13.41
CA LYS A 19 -1.16 6.57 12.21
C LYS A 19 -0.02 5.74 11.60
N VAL A 20 -0.15 5.39 10.33
CA VAL A 20 0.88 4.70 9.54
C VAL A 20 1.38 5.65 8.45
N ASP A 21 2.69 5.80 8.35
CA ASP A 21 3.30 6.64 7.33
C ASP A 21 3.09 6.01 5.95
N GLY A 22 2.36 6.71 5.07
CA GLY A 22 2.15 6.32 3.68
C GLY A 22 3.25 6.87 2.78
N TYR A 23 3.89 6.00 2.01
CA TYR A 23 4.96 6.33 1.07
C TYR A 23 4.48 6.17 -0.36
N LEU A 24 4.50 7.26 -1.12
CA LEU A 24 4.03 7.27 -2.50
C LEU A 24 4.94 6.40 -3.38
N ILE A 25 4.35 5.44 -4.09
CA ILE A 25 5.01 4.65 -5.13
C ILE A 25 4.49 5.05 -6.51
N LYS A 26 5.39 5.07 -7.50
CA LYS A 26 5.06 5.36 -8.91
C LYS A 26 5.33 4.19 -9.84
N GLU A 27 6.06 3.20 -9.34
CA GLU A 27 6.45 1.98 -10.02
C GLU A 27 6.42 0.83 -9.01
N ALA A 28 6.20 -0.38 -9.50
CA ALA A 28 6.13 -1.59 -8.68
C ALA A 28 7.55 -2.15 -8.44
N ASP A 29 8.37 -1.42 -7.67
CA ASP A 29 9.67 -1.90 -7.23
C ASP A 29 9.53 -2.76 -5.96
N LYS A 30 9.85 -4.06 -6.09
CA LYS A 30 9.71 -5.04 -5.00
C LYS A 30 10.55 -4.70 -3.78
N ASP A 31 11.81 -4.32 -3.97
CA ASP A 31 12.73 -4.07 -2.86
C ASP A 31 12.34 -2.80 -2.11
N PHE A 32 11.84 -1.79 -2.82
CA PHE A 32 11.30 -0.57 -2.25
C PHE A 32 10.03 -0.85 -1.45
N ILE A 33 9.06 -1.58 -2.02
CA ILE A 33 7.82 -1.98 -1.36
C ILE A 33 8.15 -2.76 -0.08
N LYS A 34 8.96 -3.81 -0.19
CA LYS A 34 9.38 -4.63 0.96
C LYS A 34 10.03 -3.78 2.05
N ASN A 35 10.96 -2.91 1.69
CA ASN A 35 11.67 -2.05 2.63
C ASN A 35 10.75 -1.08 3.38
N ILE A 36 9.71 -0.54 2.73
CA ILE A 36 8.70 0.30 3.38
C ILE A 36 7.87 -0.53 4.38
N LEU A 37 7.38 -1.68 3.93
CA LEU A 37 6.48 -2.53 4.72
C LEU A 37 7.17 -3.09 5.97
N GLU A 38 8.42 -3.53 5.85
CA GLU A 38 9.21 -4.03 6.99
C GLU A 38 9.58 -2.92 8.00
N LYS A 39 9.49 -1.64 7.61
CA LYS A 39 9.68 -0.50 8.51
C LYS A 39 8.38 -0.02 9.16
N GLY A 40 7.26 -0.71 8.90
CA GLY A 40 5.95 -0.34 9.44
C GLY A 40 5.31 0.86 8.73
N GLY A 41 5.76 1.17 7.52
CA GLY A 41 5.07 2.10 6.62
C GLY A 41 4.08 1.37 5.72
N ALA A 42 3.28 2.14 4.99
CA ALA A 42 2.42 1.65 3.92
C ALA A 42 2.91 2.18 2.56
N CYS A 43 2.76 1.40 1.51
CA CYS A 43 2.92 1.89 0.14
C CYS A 43 1.58 2.44 -0.34
N VAL A 44 1.59 3.62 -0.97
CA VAL A 44 0.36 4.25 -1.49
C VAL A 44 0.56 4.72 -2.91
N ALA A 45 -0.51 4.70 -3.71
CA ALA A 45 -0.56 5.39 -4.99
C ALA A 45 -1.94 6.01 -5.16
N ALA A 46 -2.00 7.15 -5.83
CA ALA A 46 -3.25 7.84 -6.15
C ALA A 46 -3.07 8.59 -7.47
N ASP A 47 -4.12 8.56 -8.30
CA ASP A 47 -4.21 9.26 -9.58
C ASP A 47 -5.69 9.54 -9.89
N ASP A 48 -5.99 10.13 -11.05
CA ASP A 48 -7.32 10.67 -11.40
C ASP A 48 -8.49 9.67 -11.24
N ASN A 49 -8.22 8.38 -11.41
CA ASN A 49 -9.23 7.32 -11.45
C ASN A 49 -9.18 6.37 -10.25
N GLY A 50 -8.38 6.67 -9.23
CA GLY A 50 -8.40 5.90 -7.98
C GLY A 50 -7.13 5.99 -7.14
N SER A 51 -7.07 5.14 -6.14
CA SER A 51 -5.91 5.00 -5.26
C SER A 51 -5.79 3.57 -4.76
N PHE A 52 -4.62 3.20 -4.28
CA PHE A 52 -4.47 1.96 -3.53
C PHE A 52 -3.44 2.10 -2.40
N ASN A 53 -3.58 1.22 -1.41
CA ASN A 53 -2.69 1.11 -0.27
C ASN A 53 -2.22 -0.34 -0.13
N ILE A 54 -0.96 -0.54 0.25
CA ILE A 54 -0.40 -1.84 0.66
C ILE A 54 0.24 -1.65 2.03
N TRP A 55 -0.07 -2.52 2.98
CA TRP A 55 0.49 -2.47 4.33
C TRP A 55 0.73 -3.86 4.90
N LYS A 56 1.57 -3.92 5.94
CA LYS A 56 1.79 -5.11 6.75
C LYS A 56 1.08 -4.94 8.09
N THR A 57 0.27 -5.92 8.48
CA THR A 57 -0.44 -5.88 9.77
C THR A 57 0.51 -6.13 10.94
N ASP A 58 0.03 -5.89 12.16
CA ASP A 58 0.77 -6.20 13.39
C ASP A 58 1.09 -7.71 13.52
N ALA A 59 0.29 -8.57 12.87
CA ALA A 59 0.50 -10.02 12.79
C ALA A 59 1.44 -10.43 11.64
N GLY A 60 1.97 -9.48 10.87
CA GLY A 60 2.87 -9.73 9.75
C GLY A 60 2.19 -10.10 8.43
N ILE A 61 0.87 -9.98 8.33
CA ILE A 61 0.10 -10.27 7.11
C ILE A 61 0.22 -9.08 6.15
N LEU A 62 0.55 -9.35 4.89
CA LEU A 62 0.55 -8.34 3.83
C LEU A 62 -0.87 -8.16 3.29
N ARG A 63 -1.32 -6.91 3.17
CA ARG A 63 -2.68 -6.59 2.70
C ARG A 63 -2.64 -5.46 1.69
N GLY A 64 -3.59 -5.48 0.77
CA GLY A 64 -3.79 -4.45 -0.25
C GLY A 64 -5.24 -4.03 -0.33
N GLU A 65 -5.49 -2.73 -0.51
CA GLU A 65 -6.81 -2.18 -0.79
C GLU A 65 -6.74 -1.18 -1.92
N ALA A 66 -7.57 -1.37 -2.93
CA ALA A 66 -7.75 -0.44 -4.03
C ALA A 66 -9.11 0.25 -3.93
N MET A 67 -9.13 1.54 -4.24
CA MET A 67 -10.28 2.41 -4.06
C MET A 67 -10.51 3.25 -5.32
N ARG A 68 -11.78 3.54 -5.61
CA ARG A 68 -12.21 4.49 -6.65
C ARG A 68 -13.44 5.23 -6.15
N ARG A 69 -13.46 6.57 -6.32
CA ARG A 69 -14.58 7.42 -5.90
C ARG A 69 -15.01 7.17 -4.44
N LEU A 70 -14.03 7.05 -3.53
CA LEU A 70 -14.21 6.78 -2.10
C LEU A 70 -14.78 5.39 -1.75
N CYS A 71 -14.93 4.48 -2.71
CA CYS A 71 -15.37 3.10 -2.49
C CYS A 71 -14.20 2.12 -2.64
N VAL A 72 -14.10 1.15 -1.73
CA VAL A 72 -13.18 0.02 -1.88
C VAL A 72 -13.68 -0.87 -3.03
N LEU A 73 -12.82 -1.09 -4.02
CA LEU A 73 -13.09 -1.98 -5.16
C LEU A 73 -12.55 -3.39 -4.89
N GLU A 74 -11.40 -3.48 -4.25
CA GLU A 74 -10.72 -4.73 -4.01
C GLU A 74 -9.96 -4.66 -2.68
N SER A 75 -10.12 -5.69 -1.85
CA SER A 75 -9.31 -5.95 -0.66
C SER A 75 -8.70 -7.34 -0.80
N THR A 76 -7.40 -7.46 -0.60
CA THR A 76 -6.68 -8.72 -0.76
C THR A 76 -5.62 -8.93 0.31
N GLN A 77 -5.20 -10.18 0.49
CA GLN A 77 -4.08 -10.59 1.33
C GLN A 77 -3.03 -11.24 0.45
N PHE A 78 -1.76 -10.91 0.69
CA PHE A 78 -0.65 -11.46 -0.06
C PHE A 78 0.15 -12.42 0.82
N SER A 79 0.56 -13.53 0.23
CA SER A 79 1.47 -14.50 0.85
C SER A 79 2.93 -14.06 0.73
N THR A 80 3.25 -13.27 -0.29
CA THR A 80 4.62 -12.86 -0.64
C THR A 80 4.71 -11.39 -1.03
N TYR A 81 5.93 -10.84 -1.02
CA TYR A 81 6.19 -9.50 -1.55
C TYR A 81 6.08 -9.45 -3.06
N GLU A 82 6.36 -10.56 -3.74
CA GLU A 82 6.16 -10.76 -5.18
C GLU A 82 4.69 -10.55 -5.55
N GLU A 83 3.74 -11.23 -4.89
CA GLU A 83 2.30 -11.06 -5.12
C GLU A 83 1.85 -9.61 -4.88
N ALA A 84 2.32 -8.97 -3.80
CA ALA A 84 2.00 -7.57 -3.51
C ALA A 84 2.53 -6.62 -4.59
N THR A 85 3.70 -6.93 -5.17
CA THR A 85 4.33 -6.12 -6.22
C THR A 85 3.61 -6.27 -7.55
N GLU A 86 3.27 -7.49 -7.95
CA GLU A 86 2.47 -7.77 -9.15
C GLU A 86 1.10 -7.08 -9.07
N TRP A 87 0.47 -7.14 -7.90
CA TRP A 87 -0.79 -6.45 -7.65
C TRP A 87 -0.66 -4.92 -7.75
N ALA A 88 0.43 -4.35 -7.20
CA ALA A 88 0.71 -2.92 -7.32
C ALA A 88 0.89 -2.49 -8.78
N ASP A 89 1.60 -3.27 -9.60
CA ASP A 89 1.83 -2.96 -11.02
C ASP A 89 0.51 -2.90 -11.81
N VAL A 90 -0.35 -3.90 -11.59
CA VAL A 90 -1.69 -3.93 -12.20
C VAL A 90 -2.50 -2.70 -11.79
N TRP A 91 -2.51 -2.34 -10.50
CA TRP A 91 -3.30 -1.22 -10.02
C TRP A 91 -2.73 0.15 -10.40
N LEU A 92 -1.41 0.32 -10.51
CA LEU A 92 -0.78 1.51 -11.08
C LEU A 92 -1.27 1.79 -12.51
N GLY A 93 -1.57 0.76 -13.29
CA GLY A 93 -2.20 0.89 -14.60
C GLY A 93 -3.69 1.22 -14.58
N ARG A 94 -4.41 0.87 -13.49
CA ARG A 94 -5.88 1.00 -13.37
C ARG A 94 -6.36 2.27 -12.66
N ILE A 95 -5.50 2.91 -11.87
CA ILE A 95 -5.84 4.15 -11.15
C ILE A 95 -5.62 5.40 -11.99
N LYS A 96 -4.95 5.27 -13.14
CA LYS A 96 -4.87 6.31 -14.19
C LYS A 96 -6.20 6.50 -14.89
#